data_AF-A0A6C0BLP1-F1
#
_entry.id   AF-A0A6C0BLP1-F1
#
_cell.length_a   1.000
_cell.length_b   1.000
_cell.length_c   1.000
_cell.angle_alpha   90.00
_cell.angle_beta   90.00
_cell.angle_gamma   90.00
#
_symmetry.space_group_name_H-M   'P 1'
#
loop_
_entity.id
_entity.type
_entity.pdbx_description
1 polymer ?
#
loop_
_entity_poly.entity_id
_entity_poly.type
_entity_poly.pdbx_seq_one_letter_code
_entity_poly.pdbx_strand_id
1 'polypeptide(L)'
;MFHHFDLSYRYLDYICLTALILLGIFTYLYWSVDVQIMSRVSSYIQVVTVFLLLTTSLITVMNFKYQLDDRRRTFSLQYANLTQNETNDIDKLFMNNPQLDRLYFEMYSHLPQIQEIQKLKQLPQVTPDMLKLEHHMASIIFQKIADIYFCEQLDHNEIEDSVEWIYTFRCWMRSPILLSHWKQLKYEHHPDVRRFVEQVLIDPKKLHLVAA
;
A
#
# COMPACT_ATOMS: atom_id res chain seq x y z
N MET A 1 9.33 13.41 -6.22
CA MET A 1 8.22 13.24 -5.25
C MET A 1 8.45 13.95 -3.89
N PHE A 2 9.41 14.88 -3.77
CA PHE A 2 9.57 15.75 -2.58
C PHE A 2 8.95 17.16 -2.77
N HIS A 3 8.62 17.53 -4.01
CA HIS A 3 8.15 18.89 -4.33
C HIS A 3 6.75 19.22 -3.78
N HIS A 4 5.81 18.26 -3.71
CA HIS A 4 4.46 18.54 -3.20
C HIS A 4 4.43 18.88 -1.70
N PHE A 5 5.36 18.32 -0.91
CA PHE A 5 5.45 18.56 0.53
C PHE A 5 5.96 19.97 0.84
N ASP A 6 6.98 20.40 0.12
CA ASP A 6 7.55 21.75 0.23
C ASP A 6 6.53 22.83 -0.17
N LEU A 7 5.65 22.51 -1.14
CA LEU A 7 4.54 23.38 -1.53
C LEU A 7 3.51 23.55 -0.41
N SER A 8 3.12 22.48 0.31
CA SER A 8 2.10 22.56 1.36
C SER A 8 2.52 23.39 2.58
N TYR A 9 3.77 23.28 3.04
CA TYR A 9 4.32 24.14 4.10
C TYR A 9 4.37 25.60 3.65
N ARG A 10 4.83 25.84 2.43
CA ARG A 10 4.84 27.18 1.84
C ARG A 10 3.43 27.78 1.78
N TYR A 11 2.40 27.00 1.40
CA TYR A 11 1.01 27.48 1.39
C TYR A 11 0.50 27.83 2.78
N LEU A 12 0.80 27.01 3.80
CA LEU A 12 0.39 27.28 5.17
C LEU A 12 1.12 28.52 5.72
N ASP A 13 2.41 28.68 5.42
CA ASP A 13 3.19 29.87 5.75
C ASP A 13 2.62 31.11 5.05
N TYR A 14 2.23 31.03 3.78
CA TYR A 14 1.58 32.14 3.06
C TYR A 14 0.21 32.49 3.64
N ILE A 15 -0.60 31.50 4.04
CA ILE A 15 -1.91 31.74 4.67
C ILE A 15 -1.72 32.40 6.04
N CYS A 16 -0.77 31.93 6.86
CA CYS A 16 -0.44 32.55 8.14
C CYS A 16 0.09 33.98 7.97
N LEU A 17 0.98 34.20 7.00
CA LEU A 17 1.57 35.51 6.72
C LEU A 17 0.54 36.50 6.19
N THR A 18 -0.35 36.09 5.28
CA THR A 18 -1.46 36.92 4.81
C THR A 18 -2.47 37.23 5.93
N ALA A 19 -2.78 36.26 6.79
CA ALA A 19 -3.63 36.46 7.96
C ALA A 19 -3.04 37.47 8.95
N LEU A 20 -1.72 37.43 9.19
CA LEU A 20 -1.02 38.39 10.04
C LEU A 20 -1.02 39.81 9.45
N ILE A 21 -0.81 39.94 8.13
CA ILE A 21 -0.86 41.24 7.44
C ILE A 21 -2.28 41.83 7.52
N LEU A 22 -3.31 41.01 7.27
CA LEU A 22 -4.71 41.44 7.37
C LEU A 22 -5.07 41.87 8.80
N LEU A 23 -4.59 41.14 9.81
CA LEU A 23 -4.77 41.52 11.21
C LEU A 23 -4.06 42.85 11.53
N GLY A 24 -2.86 43.07 10.99
CA GLY A 24 -2.12 44.34 11.15
C GLY A 24 -2.86 45.53 10.52
N ILE A 25 -3.38 45.36 9.30
CA ILE A 25 -4.19 46.37 8.60
C ILE A 25 -5.49 46.63 9.37
N PHE A 26 -6.19 45.57 9.80
CA PHE A 26 -7.39 45.68 10.61
C PHE A 26 -7.11 46.43 11.91
N THR A 27 -6.02 46.11 12.60
CA THR A 27 -5.60 46.79 13.84
C THR A 27 -5.37 48.27 13.59
N TYR A 28 -4.62 48.63 12.55
CA TYR A 28 -4.35 50.02 12.20
C TYR A 28 -5.64 50.81 11.92
N LEU A 29 -6.52 50.28 11.06
CA LEU A 29 -7.81 50.90 10.73
C LEU A 29 -8.74 50.95 11.94
N TYR A 30 -8.75 49.89 12.73
CA TYR A 30 -9.59 49.77 13.92
C TYR A 30 -9.20 50.77 14.99
N TRP A 31 -7.96 51.28 15.02
CA TRP A 31 -7.48 52.30 15.96
C TRP A 31 -7.44 53.72 15.37
N SER A 32 -7.52 53.90 14.04
CA SER A 32 -7.50 55.21 13.38
C SER A 32 -8.82 55.98 13.41
N VAL A 33 -9.92 55.35 13.83
CA VAL A 33 -11.26 55.98 13.92
C VAL A 33 -11.44 56.67 15.29
N ASP A 34 -12.07 57.85 15.36
CA ASP A 34 -12.12 58.65 16.59
C ASP A 34 -13.40 58.38 17.41
N VAL A 35 -13.41 57.33 18.26
CA VAL A 35 -14.56 56.96 19.13
C VAL A 35 -14.07 56.42 20.49
N GLN A 36 -14.91 56.63 21.53
CA GLN A 36 -14.75 56.28 22.96
C GLN A 36 -13.86 55.05 23.26
N ILE A 37 -12.83 55.27 24.08
CA ILE A 37 -11.67 54.38 24.25
C ILE A 37 -11.99 53.07 25.01
N MET A 38 -12.84 53.10 26.04
CA MET A 38 -13.01 51.95 26.95
C MET A 38 -13.82 50.78 26.35
N SER A 39 -14.94 51.06 25.66
CA SER A 39 -15.73 50.00 24.99
C SER A 39 -14.98 49.35 23.83
N ARG A 40 -14.07 50.10 23.18
CA ARG A 40 -13.30 49.69 22.01
C ARG A 40 -12.22 48.66 22.32
N VAL A 41 -11.56 48.79 23.48
CA VAL A 41 -10.54 47.82 23.93
C VAL A 41 -11.16 46.44 24.15
N SER A 42 -12.32 46.38 24.80
CA SER A 42 -13.00 45.10 25.08
C SER A 42 -13.44 44.39 23.80
N SER A 43 -14.08 45.10 22.87
CA SER A 43 -14.48 44.54 21.57
C SER A 43 -13.28 44.14 20.71
N TYR A 44 -12.18 44.89 20.74
CA TYR A 44 -10.94 44.55 20.04
C TYR A 44 -10.36 43.22 20.55
N ILE A 45 -10.26 43.06 21.88
CA ILE A 45 -9.76 41.83 22.50
C ILE A 45 -10.66 40.64 22.13
N GLN A 46 -11.98 40.82 22.10
CA GLN A 46 -12.91 39.76 21.67
C GLN A 46 -12.68 39.36 20.20
N VAL A 47 -12.57 40.32 19.29
CA VAL A 47 -12.33 40.05 17.86
C VAL A 47 -10.98 39.35 17.65
N VAL A 48 -9.91 39.82 18.30
CA VAL A 48 -8.59 39.17 18.23
C VAL A 48 -8.64 37.75 18.80
N THR A 49 -9.38 37.53 19.89
CA THR A 49 -9.53 36.19 20.49
C THR A 49 -10.26 35.24 19.55
N VAL A 50 -11.35 35.67 18.92
CA VAL A 50 -12.06 34.87 17.90
C VAL A 50 -11.15 34.56 16.71
N PHE A 51 -10.38 35.55 16.25
CA PHE A 51 -9.42 35.38 15.18
C PHE A 51 -8.35 34.32 15.53
N LEU A 52 -7.76 34.40 16.73
CA LEU A 52 -6.78 33.42 17.21
C LEU A 52 -7.36 32.01 17.36
N LEU A 53 -8.61 31.89 17.82
CA LEU A 53 -9.28 30.59 17.91
C LEU A 53 -9.54 29.99 16.52
N LEU A 54 -9.96 30.80 15.55
CA LEU A 54 -10.19 30.35 14.18
C LEU A 54 -8.90 29.90 13.50
N THR A 55 -7.82 30.68 13.62
CA THR A 55 -6.52 30.31 13.04
C THR A 55 -5.96 29.05 13.68
N THR A 56 -6.04 28.94 15.02
CA THR A 56 -5.59 27.74 15.74
C THR A 56 -6.39 26.51 15.31
N SER A 57 -7.72 26.62 15.23
CA SER A 57 -8.58 25.51 14.80
C SER A 57 -8.25 25.06 13.38
N LEU A 58 -8.01 26.00 12.45
CA LEU A 58 -7.65 25.70 11.08
C LEU A 58 -6.28 24.99 11.00
N ILE A 59 -5.29 25.46 11.75
CA ILE A 59 -3.97 24.81 11.84
C ILE A 59 -4.11 23.39 12.41
N THR A 60 -4.93 23.20 13.47
CA THR A 60 -5.16 21.87 14.05
C THR A 60 -5.79 20.90 13.06
N VAL A 61 -6.82 21.32 12.31
CA VAL A 61 -7.46 20.49 11.29
C VAL A 61 -6.48 20.12 10.17
N MET A 62 -5.67 21.08 9.71
CA MET A 62 -4.65 20.82 8.68
C MET A 62 -3.56 19.86 9.17
N ASN A 63 -3.07 20.05 10.40
CA ASN A 63 -2.08 19.15 11.01
C ASN A 63 -2.64 17.74 11.21
N PHE A 64 -3.90 17.62 11.64
CA PHE A 64 -4.54 16.32 11.79
C PHE A 64 -4.65 15.59 10.45
N LYS A 65 -5.11 16.29 9.40
CA LYS A 65 -5.15 15.74 8.04
C LYS A 65 -3.77 15.31 7.56
N TYR A 66 -2.75 16.14 7.78
CA TYR A 66 -1.38 15.83 7.42
C TYR A 66 -0.85 14.58 8.13
N GLN A 67 -1.09 14.45 9.43
CA GLN A 67 -0.67 13.27 10.19
C GLN A 67 -1.34 11.99 9.67
N LEU A 68 -2.60 12.07 9.23
CA LEU A 68 -3.28 10.94 8.62
C LEU A 68 -2.65 10.56 7.27
N ASP A 69 -2.40 11.55 6.40
CA ASP A 69 -1.79 11.34 5.09
C ASP A 69 -0.36 10.76 5.21
N ASP A 70 0.44 11.26 6.16
CA ASP A 70 1.81 10.79 6.40
C ASP A 70 1.85 9.37 7.00
N ARG A 71 0.92 9.05 7.90
CA ARG A 71 0.73 7.67 8.40
C ARG A 71 0.35 6.74 7.27
N ARG A 72 -0.61 7.13 6.42
CA ARG A 72 -1.03 6.33 5.25
C ARG A 72 0.13 6.05 4.31
N ARG A 73 0.95 7.08 4.03
CA ARG A 73 2.13 6.94 3.16
C ARG A 73 3.22 6.07 3.79
N THR A 74 3.51 6.26 5.07
CA THR A 74 4.52 5.46 5.76
C THR A 74 4.11 3.99 5.79
N PHE A 75 2.82 3.74 6.04
CA PHE A 75 2.26 2.40 5.99
C PHE A 75 2.36 1.79 4.58
N SER A 76 1.96 2.52 3.53
CA SER A 76 2.06 2.01 2.16
C SER A 76 3.51 1.67 1.77
N LEU A 77 4.48 2.48 2.19
CA LEU A 77 5.91 2.16 2.01
C LEU A 77 6.33 0.92 2.78
N GLN A 78 5.92 0.75 4.04
CA GLN A 78 6.21 -0.44 4.83
C GLN A 78 5.60 -1.70 4.21
N TYR A 79 4.36 -1.59 3.71
CA TYR A 79 3.64 -2.66 3.05
C TYR A 79 4.28 -3.06 1.71
N ALA A 80 4.65 -2.08 0.88
CA ALA A 80 5.38 -2.32 -0.36
C ALA A 80 6.72 -3.00 -0.10
N ASN A 81 7.47 -2.53 0.90
CA ASN A 81 8.74 -3.15 1.31
C ASN A 81 8.54 -4.58 1.81
N LEU A 82 7.49 -4.86 2.60
CA LEU A 82 7.17 -6.22 3.05
C LEU A 82 6.91 -7.12 1.85
N THR A 83 6.01 -6.72 0.95
CA THR A 83 5.62 -7.50 -0.23
C THR A 83 6.81 -7.75 -1.15
N GLN A 84 7.66 -6.74 -1.36
CA GLN A 84 8.87 -6.86 -2.15
C GLN A 84 9.89 -7.80 -1.48
N ASN A 85 10.08 -7.69 -0.17
CA ASN A 85 10.98 -8.58 0.58
C ASN A 85 10.52 -10.04 0.49
N GLU A 86 9.23 -10.28 0.66
CA GLU A 86 8.66 -11.64 0.59
C GLU A 86 8.79 -12.26 -0.80
N THR A 87 8.55 -11.45 -1.85
CA THR A 87 8.74 -11.89 -3.24
C THR A 87 10.22 -12.16 -3.54
N ASN A 88 11.11 -11.28 -3.09
CA ASN A 88 12.56 -11.45 -3.26
C ASN A 88 13.10 -12.69 -2.53
N ASP A 89 12.54 -13.02 -1.36
CA ASP A 89 12.97 -14.19 -0.61
C ASP A 89 12.58 -15.49 -1.32
N ILE A 90 11.42 -15.52 -1.98
CA ILE A 90 11.04 -16.63 -2.88
C ILE A 90 12.05 -16.74 -4.03
N ASP A 91 12.39 -15.64 -4.69
CA ASP A 91 13.35 -15.65 -5.81
C ASP A 91 14.75 -16.13 -5.39
N LYS A 92 15.23 -15.72 -4.20
CA LYS A 92 16.50 -16.21 -3.65
C LYS A 92 16.48 -17.72 -3.44
N LEU A 93 15.36 -18.28 -2.98
CA LEU A 93 15.23 -19.73 -2.78
C LEU A 93 15.32 -20.49 -4.13
N PHE A 94 14.75 -19.92 -5.20
CA PHE A 94 14.89 -20.48 -6.55
C PHE A 94 16.33 -20.39 -7.08
N MET A 95 17.00 -19.24 -6.92
CA MET A 95 18.38 -19.06 -7.40
C MET A 95 19.37 -20.04 -6.76
N ASN A 96 19.12 -20.45 -5.51
CA ASN A 96 20.00 -21.36 -4.77
C ASN A 96 19.72 -22.84 -5.03
N ASN A 97 18.63 -23.18 -5.72
CA ASN A 97 18.19 -24.57 -5.88
C ASN A 97 17.82 -24.88 -7.34
N PRO A 98 18.77 -25.36 -8.16
CA PRO A 98 18.53 -25.71 -9.57
C PRO A 98 17.43 -26.77 -9.78
N GLN A 99 17.14 -27.57 -8.75
CA GLN A 99 16.04 -28.54 -8.77
C GLN A 99 14.66 -27.88 -8.84
N LEU A 100 14.56 -26.58 -8.53
CA LEU A 100 13.32 -25.82 -8.62
C LEU A 100 13.15 -25.06 -9.95
N ASP A 101 14.12 -25.16 -10.88
CA ASP A 101 14.11 -24.46 -12.17
C ASP A 101 12.79 -24.65 -12.92
N ARG A 102 12.23 -25.88 -12.89
CA ARG A 102 10.97 -26.18 -13.57
C ARG A 102 9.81 -25.38 -13.00
N LEU A 103 9.62 -25.40 -11.67
CA LEU A 103 8.59 -24.64 -10.98
C LEU A 103 8.77 -23.13 -11.24
N TYR A 104 10.00 -22.63 -11.14
CA TYR A 104 10.33 -21.24 -11.41
C TYR A 104 9.90 -20.83 -12.82
N PHE A 105 10.28 -21.61 -13.85
CA PHE A 105 9.95 -21.27 -15.21
C PHE A 105 8.45 -21.36 -15.51
N GLU A 106 7.71 -22.25 -14.84
CA GLU A 106 6.24 -22.27 -14.96
C GLU A 106 5.60 -21.02 -14.34
N MET A 107 6.03 -20.60 -13.15
CA MET A 107 5.52 -19.41 -12.46
C MET A 107 5.78 -18.13 -13.26
N TYR A 108 6.97 -18.01 -13.84
CA TYR A 108 7.41 -16.85 -14.60
C TYR A 108 7.25 -17.01 -16.12
N SER A 109 6.47 -18.00 -16.57
CA SER A 109 6.22 -18.28 -17.99
C SER A 109 5.61 -17.11 -18.77
N HIS A 110 5.03 -16.13 -18.08
CA HIS A 110 4.50 -14.90 -18.66
C HIS A 110 5.59 -13.91 -19.12
N LEU A 111 6.84 -14.06 -18.65
CA LEU A 111 7.96 -13.19 -19.01
C LEU A 111 8.64 -13.70 -20.29
N PRO A 112 8.83 -12.84 -21.32
CA PRO A 112 9.48 -13.25 -22.57
C PRO A 112 10.88 -13.83 -22.39
N GLN A 113 11.69 -13.27 -21.48
CA GLN A 113 13.05 -13.74 -21.25
C GLN A 113 13.09 -15.19 -20.72
N ILE A 114 12.11 -15.56 -19.89
CA ILE A 114 12.00 -16.91 -19.35
C ILE A 114 11.63 -17.91 -20.44
N GLN A 115 10.73 -17.52 -21.36
CA GLN A 115 10.38 -18.37 -22.51
C GLN A 115 11.57 -18.60 -23.44
N GLU A 116 12.44 -17.61 -23.61
CA GLU A 116 13.69 -17.76 -24.38
C GLU A 116 14.66 -18.73 -23.69
N ILE A 117 14.85 -18.59 -22.38
CA ILE A 117 15.71 -19.47 -21.59
C ILE A 117 15.20 -20.92 -21.62
N GLN A 118 13.87 -21.13 -21.51
CA GLN A 118 13.26 -22.46 -21.62
C GLN A 118 13.51 -23.13 -22.97
N LYS A 119 13.62 -22.35 -24.07
CA LYS A 119 13.95 -22.91 -25.39
C LYS A 119 15.43 -23.34 -25.48
N LEU A 120 16.30 -22.67 -24.73
CA LEU A 120 17.75 -22.94 -24.73
C LEU A 120 18.13 -24.08 -23.78
N LYS A 121 17.44 -24.22 -22.65
CA LYS A 121 17.65 -25.32 -21.69
C LYS A 121 16.79 -26.52 -22.07
N GLN A 122 17.38 -27.71 -22.15
CA GLN A 122 16.61 -28.94 -22.06
C GLN A 122 15.99 -29.02 -20.66
N LEU A 123 14.67 -29.19 -20.58
CA LEU A 123 13.96 -29.35 -19.30
C LEU A 123 14.61 -30.51 -18.52
N PRO A 124 15.01 -30.30 -17.25
CA PRO A 124 15.64 -31.35 -16.47
C PRO A 124 14.69 -32.55 -16.31
N GLN A 125 15.25 -33.75 -16.32
CA GLN A 125 14.48 -34.97 -16.11
C GLN A 125 13.88 -34.95 -14.70
N VAL A 126 12.57 -35.23 -14.59
CA VAL A 126 11.85 -35.17 -13.31
C VAL A 126 12.38 -36.24 -12.37
N THR A 127 12.89 -35.83 -11.21
CA THR A 127 13.40 -36.73 -10.16
C THR A 127 12.51 -36.67 -8.91
N PRO A 128 12.52 -37.71 -8.06
CA PRO A 128 11.74 -37.69 -6.82
C PRO A 128 12.13 -36.56 -5.87
N ASP A 129 13.41 -36.21 -5.79
CA ASP A 129 13.88 -35.15 -4.89
C ASP A 129 13.47 -33.76 -5.39
N MET A 130 13.46 -33.56 -6.72
CA MET A 130 12.87 -32.38 -7.33
C MET A 130 11.39 -32.22 -6.96
N LEU A 131 10.58 -33.28 -7.05
CA LEU A 131 9.16 -33.22 -6.67
C LEU A 131 8.95 -32.90 -5.17
N LYS A 132 9.80 -33.42 -4.29
CA LYS A 132 9.77 -33.09 -2.85
C LYS A 132 10.06 -31.61 -2.62
N LEU A 133 11.07 -31.08 -3.31
CA LEU A 133 11.44 -29.66 -3.21
C LEU A 133 10.37 -28.76 -3.82
N GLU A 134 9.77 -29.13 -4.96
CA GLU A 134 8.64 -28.41 -5.56
C GLU A 134 7.45 -28.35 -4.60
N HIS A 135 7.14 -29.47 -3.92
CA HIS A 135 6.10 -29.50 -2.91
C HIS A 135 6.40 -28.58 -1.71
N HIS A 136 7.63 -28.64 -1.19
CA HIS A 136 8.06 -27.77 -0.10
C HIS A 136 8.01 -26.29 -0.50
N MET A 137 8.48 -25.97 -1.71
CA MET A 137 8.44 -24.61 -2.25
C MET A 137 7.01 -24.12 -2.44
N ALA A 138 6.11 -24.97 -2.95
CA ALA A 138 4.69 -24.63 -3.08
C ALA A 138 4.06 -24.29 -1.72
N SER A 139 4.38 -25.06 -0.67
CA SER A 139 3.94 -24.76 0.70
C SER A 139 4.45 -23.40 1.19
N ILE A 140 5.72 -23.08 0.96
CA ILE A 140 6.29 -21.76 1.29
C ILE A 140 5.55 -20.66 0.54
N ILE A 141 5.35 -20.80 -0.77
CA ILE A 141 4.64 -19.81 -1.59
C ILE A 141 3.22 -19.57 -1.06
N PHE A 142 2.48 -20.64 -0.74
CA PHE A 142 1.12 -20.50 -0.20
C PHE A 142 1.09 -19.84 1.18
N GLN A 143 2.09 -20.12 2.02
CA GLN A 143 2.22 -19.41 3.30
C GLN A 143 2.50 -17.92 3.09
N LYS A 144 3.39 -17.55 2.17
CA LYS A 144 3.67 -16.14 1.86
C LYS A 144 2.47 -15.40 1.27
N ILE A 145 1.68 -16.08 0.42
CA ILE A 145 0.39 -15.55 -0.06
C ILE A 145 -0.57 -15.31 1.11
N ALA A 146 -0.65 -16.24 2.06
CA ALA A 146 -1.49 -16.10 3.25
C ALA A 146 -1.03 -14.92 4.13
N ASP A 147 0.27 -14.79 4.37
CA ASP A 147 0.85 -13.73 5.18
C ASP A 147 0.53 -12.34 4.59
N ILE A 148 0.76 -12.16 3.29
CA ILE A 148 0.45 -10.91 2.59
C ILE A 148 -1.06 -10.63 2.59
N TYR A 149 -1.89 -11.64 2.37
CA TYR A 149 -3.34 -11.51 2.44
C TYR A 149 -3.81 -11.05 3.83
N PHE A 150 -3.31 -11.65 4.91
CA PHE A 150 -3.69 -11.23 6.26
C PHE A 150 -3.17 -9.83 6.61
N CYS A 151 -1.97 -9.46 6.17
CA CYS A 151 -1.48 -8.10 6.31
C CYS A 151 -2.38 -7.09 5.59
N GLU A 152 -2.91 -7.42 4.42
CA GLU A 152 -3.89 -6.59 3.72
C GLU A 152 -5.23 -6.51 4.47
N GLN A 153 -5.77 -7.64 4.94
CA GLN A 153 -7.06 -7.63 5.66
C GLN A 153 -7.05 -6.80 6.95
N LEU A 154 -5.89 -6.69 7.60
CA LEU A 154 -5.71 -5.84 8.78
C LEU A 154 -5.78 -4.33 8.45
N ASP A 155 -5.65 -3.94 7.18
CA ASP A 155 -5.81 -2.55 6.74
C ASP A 155 -7.04 -2.41 5.81
N HIS A 156 -8.13 -1.89 6.36
CA HIS A 156 -9.39 -1.68 5.62
C HIS A 156 -9.34 -0.48 4.65
N ASN A 157 -8.19 0.20 4.51
CA ASN A 157 -8.05 1.25 3.52
C ASN A 157 -7.61 0.66 2.19
N GLU A 158 -8.33 1.01 1.12
CA GLU A 158 -8.00 0.65 -0.26
C GLU A 158 -6.57 1.12 -0.59
N ILE A 159 -5.61 0.21 -0.47
CA ILE A 159 -4.24 0.38 -0.94
C ILE A 159 -4.28 0.10 -2.44
N GLU A 160 -4.12 1.13 -3.29
CA GLU A 160 -4.00 0.95 -4.75
C GLU A 160 -2.86 -0.01 -5.13
N ASP A 161 -1.83 -0.13 -4.28
CA ASP A 161 -0.70 -1.07 -4.43
C ASP A 161 -1.10 -2.55 -4.20
N SER A 162 -2.34 -2.84 -3.76
CA SER A 162 -2.82 -4.23 -3.68
C SER A 162 -2.87 -4.92 -5.04
N VAL A 163 -3.02 -4.14 -6.11
CA VAL A 163 -3.20 -4.63 -7.47
C VAL A 163 -1.93 -5.33 -7.99
N GLU A 164 -0.74 -4.91 -7.58
CA GLU A 164 0.52 -5.40 -8.16
C GLU A 164 0.86 -6.83 -7.72
N TRP A 165 0.77 -7.13 -6.42
CA TRP A 165 1.07 -8.48 -5.94
C TRP A 165 -0.06 -9.48 -6.23
N ILE A 166 -1.31 -9.03 -6.26
CA ILE A 166 -2.43 -9.87 -6.73
C ILE A 166 -2.16 -10.31 -8.17
N TYR A 167 -1.66 -9.42 -9.02
CA TYR A 167 -1.27 -9.76 -10.39
C TYR A 167 -0.12 -10.78 -10.41
N THR A 168 0.93 -10.57 -9.62
CA THR A 168 2.05 -11.52 -9.48
C THR A 168 1.57 -12.90 -9.07
N PHE A 169 0.75 -13.00 -8.02
CA PHE A 169 0.21 -14.27 -7.55
C PHE A 169 -0.73 -14.92 -8.56
N ARG A 170 -1.54 -14.13 -9.28
CA ARG A 170 -2.35 -14.64 -10.41
C ARG A 170 -1.47 -15.27 -11.49
N CYS A 171 -0.36 -14.62 -11.84
CA CYS A 171 0.60 -15.16 -12.81
C CYS A 171 1.23 -16.46 -12.30
N TRP A 172 1.66 -16.51 -11.04
CA TRP A 172 2.20 -17.73 -10.44
C TRP A 172 1.18 -18.86 -10.42
N MET A 173 -0.06 -18.58 -10.02
CA MET A 173 -1.14 -19.56 -9.95
C MET A 173 -1.62 -20.07 -11.31
N ARG A 174 -1.05 -19.61 -12.44
CA ARG A 174 -1.21 -20.27 -13.74
C ARG A 174 -0.32 -21.51 -13.89
N SER A 175 0.70 -21.69 -13.05
CA SER A 175 1.56 -22.87 -13.05
C SER A 175 0.74 -24.14 -12.76
N PRO A 176 0.77 -25.14 -13.65
CA PRO A 176 0.17 -26.45 -13.40
C PRO A 176 0.71 -27.12 -12.14
N ILE A 177 2.01 -26.97 -11.83
CA ILE A 177 2.62 -27.52 -10.61
C ILE A 177 1.99 -26.88 -9.37
N LEU A 178 1.95 -25.54 -9.28
CA LEU A 178 1.34 -24.87 -8.13
C LEU A 178 -0.15 -25.20 -8.00
N LEU A 179 -0.90 -25.22 -9.11
CA LEU A 179 -2.32 -25.61 -9.07
C LEU A 179 -2.51 -27.05 -8.56
N SER A 180 -1.61 -27.96 -8.90
CA SER A 180 -1.67 -29.35 -8.42
C SER A 180 -1.41 -29.45 -6.91
N HIS A 181 -0.41 -28.73 -6.40
CA HIS A 181 -0.11 -28.69 -4.98
C HIS A 181 -1.16 -27.93 -4.17
N TRP A 182 -1.74 -26.86 -4.72
CA TRP A 182 -2.84 -26.15 -4.08
C TRP A 182 -4.02 -27.09 -3.82
N LYS A 183 -4.40 -27.93 -4.79
CA LYS A 183 -5.49 -28.91 -4.61
C LYS A 183 -5.24 -29.87 -3.44
N GLN A 184 -3.99 -30.17 -3.14
CA GLN A 184 -3.59 -31.06 -2.04
C GLN A 184 -3.54 -30.29 -0.70
N LEU A 185 -2.95 -29.10 -0.70
CA LEU A 185 -2.62 -28.33 0.51
C LEU A 185 -3.72 -27.35 0.96
N LYS A 186 -4.71 -27.03 0.12
CA LYS A 186 -5.70 -25.98 0.41
C LYS A 186 -6.49 -26.15 1.71
N TYR A 187 -6.58 -27.38 2.23
CA TYR A 187 -7.29 -27.67 3.47
C TYR A 187 -6.47 -27.37 4.73
N GLU A 188 -5.17 -27.18 4.59
CA GLU A 188 -4.26 -26.77 5.68
C GLU A 188 -4.29 -25.26 5.93
N HIS A 189 -4.74 -24.48 4.95
CA HIS A 189 -4.87 -23.03 5.05
C HIS A 189 -6.25 -22.57 5.54
N HIS A 190 -6.28 -21.37 6.14
CA HIS A 190 -7.50 -20.73 6.64
C HIS A 190 -8.57 -20.60 5.53
N PRO A 191 -9.88 -20.73 5.85
CA PRO A 191 -10.96 -20.65 4.85
C PRO A 191 -10.96 -19.38 4.01
N ASP A 192 -10.58 -18.23 4.58
CA ASP A 192 -10.55 -16.97 3.85
C ASP A 192 -9.41 -16.91 2.84
N VAL A 193 -8.22 -17.40 3.20
CA VAL A 193 -7.10 -17.58 2.27
C VAL A 193 -7.52 -18.53 1.15
N ARG A 194 -8.24 -19.61 1.47
CA ARG A 194 -8.74 -20.54 0.46
C ARG A 194 -9.67 -19.86 -0.54
N ARG A 195 -10.63 -19.06 -0.05
CA ARG A 195 -11.53 -18.29 -0.90
C ARG A 195 -10.77 -17.28 -1.75
N PHE A 196 -9.83 -16.56 -1.15
CA PHE A 196 -8.97 -15.61 -1.86
C PHE A 196 -8.23 -16.29 -3.02
N VAL A 197 -7.53 -17.41 -2.76
CA VAL A 197 -6.81 -18.12 -3.80
C VAL A 197 -7.76 -18.67 -4.88
N GLU A 198 -8.86 -19.33 -4.50
CA GLU A 198 -9.77 -19.94 -5.47
C GLU A 198 -10.56 -18.92 -6.30
N GLN A 199 -11.01 -17.82 -5.70
CA GLN A 199 -11.94 -16.86 -6.32
C GLN A 199 -11.26 -15.60 -6.85
N VAL A 200 -10.11 -15.21 -6.29
CA VAL A 200 -9.40 -13.98 -6.68
C VAL A 200 -8.18 -14.31 -7.55
N LEU A 201 -7.42 -15.36 -7.21
CA LEU A 201 -6.19 -15.70 -7.92
C LEU A 201 -6.40 -16.68 -9.08
N ILE A 202 -7.15 -17.76 -8.87
CA ILE A 202 -7.35 -18.82 -9.88
C ILE A 202 -8.48 -18.47 -10.85
N ASP A 203 -9.65 -18.07 -10.34
CA ASP A 203 -10.84 -17.78 -11.15
C ASP A 203 -11.43 -16.39 -10.85
N PRO A 204 -10.77 -15.31 -11.29
CA PRO A 204 -11.20 -13.94 -10.99
C PRO A 204 -12.59 -13.58 -11.56
N LYS A 205 -13.15 -14.39 -12.47
CA LYS A 205 -14.47 -14.16 -13.06
C LYS A 205 -15.63 -14.42 -12.09
N LYS A 206 -15.40 -15.13 -10.98
CA LYS A 206 -16.44 -15.41 -9.98
C LYS A 206 -16.71 -14.26 -9.01
N LEU A 207 -15.85 -13.25 -8.94
CA LEU A 207 -16.04 -12.13 -8.01
C LEU A 207 -17.24 -11.23 -8.35
N HIS A 208 -17.63 -11.16 -9.63
CA HIS A 208 -18.77 -10.35 -10.08
C HIS A 208 -20.15 -10.96 -9.78
N LEU A 209 -20.22 -12.18 -9.24
CA LEU A 209 -21.48 -12.89 -8.95
C LEU A 209 -21.88 -12.87 -7.47
N VAL A 210 -21.05 -12.31 -6.59
CA VAL A 210 -21.33 -12.23 -5.13
C VAL A 210 -21.60 -10.79 -4.67
N ALA A 211 -21.37 -9.81 -5.55
CA ALA A 211 -21.63 -8.39 -5.29
C ALA A 211 -22.94 -7.86 -5.93
N ALA A 212 -23.85 -8.75 -6.32
CA ALA A 212 -25.16 -8.42 -6.89
C ALA A 212 -26.30 -8.85 -5.95
#